data_AF-A0A087U8T5-F1
#
_entry.id   AF-A0A087U8T5-F1
#
_cell.length_a   1.000
_cell.length_b   1.000
_cell.length_c   1.000
_cell.angle_alpha   90.00
_cell.angle_beta   90.00
_cell.angle_gamma   90.00
#
_symmetry.space_group_name_H-M   'P 1'
#
loop_
_entity.id
_entity.type
_entity.pdbx_description
1 polymer ?
#
loop_
_entity_poly.entity_id
_entity_poly.type
_entity_poly.pdbx_seq_one_letter_code
_entity_poly.pdbx_strand_id
1 'polypeptide(L)'
;MSRPEEGPTLRNRLVKLMTSPVFDVKELVADFLFVLCKENVGRLIKYTGYGNAAGLLANRGLMLGGKGSTVYSSESEDSDTEEYLRFKDKINPVLGCYQEPQPNPMEGMTEEQKEYEAMQLVNMMDKMSSCSFVLICRDGLIQPMRVGDDGKPHAVSHVLELQEQAKKMPSQEESDSD
;
A
#
# COMPACT_ATOMS: atom_id res chain seq x y z
N MET A 1 12.21 13.67 -14.32
CA MET A 1 10.84 13.13 -14.30
C MET A 1 9.99 13.90 -13.29
N SER A 2 8.89 14.51 -13.74
CA SER A 2 7.83 14.97 -12.84
C SER A 2 6.98 13.78 -12.38
N ARG A 3 6.10 13.99 -11.39
CA ARG A 3 5.20 12.93 -10.92
C ARG A 3 4.24 12.48 -12.03
N PRO A 4 3.82 11.20 -12.06
CA PRO A 4 2.94 10.69 -13.11
C PRO A 4 1.57 11.38 -13.15
N GLU A 5 1.10 11.96 -12.05
CA GLU A 5 -0.12 12.77 -11.97
C GLU A 5 0.06 14.25 -12.37
N GLU A 6 1.30 14.74 -12.48
CA GLU A 6 1.62 16.13 -12.80
C GLU A 6 1.98 16.28 -14.29
N GLY A 7 1.09 16.92 -15.05
CA GLY A 7 1.36 17.31 -16.43
C GLY A 7 0.10 17.53 -17.28
N PRO A 8 0.26 18.08 -18.49
CA PRO A 8 -0.87 18.38 -19.39
C PRO A 8 -1.34 17.18 -20.22
N THR A 9 -0.58 16.08 -20.26
CA THR A 9 -0.85 14.94 -21.14
C THR A 9 -2.07 14.12 -20.69
N LEU A 10 -2.66 13.35 -21.61
CA LEU A 10 -3.78 12.46 -21.30
C LEU A 10 -3.44 11.46 -20.19
N ARG A 11 -2.22 10.89 -20.22
CA ARG A 11 -1.73 9.99 -19.17
C ARG A 11 -1.81 10.67 -17.80
N ASN A 12 -1.26 11.87 -17.67
CA ASN A 12 -1.25 12.58 -16.39
C ASN A 12 -2.67 12.83 -15.86
N ARG A 13 -3.59 13.24 -16.75
CA ARG A 13 -4.99 13.45 -16.39
C ARG A 13 -5.68 12.17 -15.93
N LEU A 14 -5.44 11.04 -16.60
CA LEU A 14 -5.98 9.74 -16.22
C LEU A 14 -5.42 9.27 -14.87
N VAL A 15 -4.10 9.37 -14.67
CA VAL A 15 -3.48 9.02 -13.38
C VAL A 15 -4.04 9.88 -12.24
N LYS A 16 -4.27 11.18 -12.48
CA LYS A 16 -4.94 12.06 -11.51
C LYS A 16 -6.39 11.64 -11.21
N LEU A 17 -7.10 11.08 -12.18
CA LEU A 17 -8.46 10.57 -11.97
C LEU A 17 -8.50 9.25 -11.19
N MET A 18 -7.42 8.46 -11.19
CA MET A 18 -7.31 7.25 -10.35
C MET A 18 -7.37 7.57 -8.85
N THR A 19 -6.99 8.78 -8.44
CA THR A 19 -7.03 9.24 -7.04
C THR A 19 -8.18 10.21 -6.76
N SER A 20 -9.15 10.30 -7.67
CA SER A 20 -10.36 11.09 -7.50
C SER A 20 -11.24 10.56 -6.35
N PRO A 21 -11.96 11.43 -5.61
CA PRO A 21 -12.88 11.00 -4.56
C PRO A 21 -14.11 10.24 -5.11
N VAL A 22 -14.42 10.39 -6.40
CA VAL A 22 -15.57 9.71 -7.02
C VAL A 22 -15.22 8.26 -7.33
N PHE A 23 -15.90 7.32 -6.68
CA PHE A 23 -15.59 5.88 -6.74
C PHE A 23 -15.68 5.30 -8.17
N ASP A 24 -16.77 5.60 -8.88
CA ASP A 24 -17.00 5.06 -10.23
C ASP A 24 -15.92 5.53 -11.21
N VAL A 25 -15.52 6.79 -11.11
CA VAL A 25 -14.50 7.37 -11.99
C VAL A 25 -13.14 6.75 -11.74
N LYS A 26 -12.73 6.61 -10.48
CA LYS A 26 -11.42 6.03 -10.16
C LYS A 26 -11.34 4.56 -10.56
N GLU A 27 -12.41 3.79 -10.37
CA GLU A 27 -12.44 2.36 -10.73
C GLU A 27 -12.40 2.18 -12.24
N LEU A 28 -13.25 2.87 -13.00
CA LEU A 28 -13.28 2.79 -14.46
C LEU A 28 -11.95 3.21 -15.09
N VAL A 29 -11.33 4.28 -14.60
CA VAL A 29 -10.04 4.76 -15.12
C VAL A 29 -8.92 3.79 -14.78
N ALA A 30 -8.90 3.24 -13.56
CA ALA A 30 -7.91 2.28 -13.14
C ALA A 30 -8.03 0.96 -13.92
N ASP A 31 -9.24 0.51 -14.20
CA ASP A 31 -9.53 -0.65 -15.03
C ASP A 31 -9.11 -0.46 -16.47
N PHE A 32 -9.46 0.70 -17.05
CA PHE A 32 -9.03 1.08 -18.38
C PHE A 32 -7.50 1.04 -18.53
N LEU A 33 -6.77 1.64 -17.57
CA LEU A 33 -5.31 1.65 -17.58
C LEU A 33 -4.72 0.24 -17.36
N PHE A 34 -5.35 -0.60 -16.54
CA PHE A 34 -4.89 -1.96 -16.29
C PHE A 34 -5.02 -2.86 -17.52
N VAL A 35 -6.14 -2.74 -18.25
CA VAL A 35 -6.33 -3.45 -19.53
C VAL A 35 -5.31 -2.99 -20.57
N LEU A 36 -5.05 -1.68 -20.67
CA LEU A 36 -3.99 -1.16 -21.56
C LEU A 36 -2.61 -1.69 -21.19
N CYS A 37 -2.36 -1.94 -19.91
CA CYS A 37 -1.12 -2.54 -19.43
C CYS A 37 -1.04 -4.06 -19.63
N LYS A 38 -2.01 -4.68 -20.32
CA LYS A 38 -2.16 -6.14 -20.50
C LYS A 38 -2.27 -6.87 -19.17
N GLU A 39 -2.94 -6.26 -18.19
CA GLU A 39 -3.12 -6.78 -16.83
C GLU A 39 -1.81 -7.08 -16.09
N ASN A 40 -0.70 -6.49 -16.54
CA ASN A 40 0.60 -6.63 -15.91
C ASN A 40 0.78 -5.54 -14.84
N VAL A 41 0.86 -5.96 -13.58
CA VAL A 41 1.06 -5.09 -12.42
C VAL A 41 2.35 -4.27 -12.54
N GLY A 42 3.45 -4.90 -12.97
CA GLY A 42 4.73 -4.22 -13.16
C GLY A 42 4.64 -3.11 -14.20
N ARG A 43 4.00 -3.36 -15.35
CA ARG A 43 3.80 -2.34 -16.39
C ARG A 43 2.89 -1.21 -15.91
N LEU A 44 1.83 -1.51 -15.18
CA LEU A 44 0.95 -0.49 -14.59
C LEU A 44 1.73 0.44 -13.65
N ILE A 45 2.55 -0.12 -12.76
CA ILE A 45 3.35 0.64 -11.79
C ILE A 45 4.35 1.57 -12.51
N LYS A 46 4.96 1.14 -13.62
CA LYS A 46 5.89 1.98 -14.40
C LYS A 46 5.23 3.26 -14.92
N TYR A 47 3.95 3.20 -15.32
CA TYR A 47 3.25 4.34 -15.90
C TYR A 47 2.49 5.21 -14.90
N THR A 48 2.05 4.61 -13.79
CA THR A 48 1.15 5.25 -12.82
C THR A 48 1.80 5.52 -11.47
N GLY A 49 2.84 4.76 -11.09
CA GLY A 49 3.41 4.75 -9.74
C GLY A 49 2.58 3.88 -8.78
N TYR A 50 3.23 3.16 -7.87
CA TYR A 50 2.53 2.25 -6.95
C TYR A 50 1.53 2.98 -6.05
N GLY A 51 1.84 4.21 -5.60
CA GLY A 51 0.92 5.00 -4.77
C GLY A 51 -0.43 5.26 -5.44
N ASN A 52 -0.43 5.57 -6.74
CA ASN A 52 -1.66 5.79 -7.51
C ASN A 52 -2.37 4.46 -7.85
N ALA A 53 -1.61 3.40 -8.12
CA ALA A 53 -2.16 2.07 -8.41
C ALA A 53 -2.64 1.30 -7.18
N ALA A 54 -2.20 1.68 -5.96
CA ALA A 54 -2.45 0.94 -4.73
C ALA A 54 -3.94 0.70 -4.47
N GLY A 55 -4.81 1.66 -4.78
CA GLY A 55 -6.26 1.50 -4.63
C GLY A 55 -6.81 0.37 -5.52
N LEU A 56 -6.36 0.30 -6.78
CA LEU A 56 -6.76 -0.77 -7.69
C LEU A 56 -6.18 -2.12 -7.26
N LEU A 57 -4.91 -2.14 -6.89
CA LEU A 57 -4.22 -3.36 -6.45
C LEU A 57 -4.84 -3.92 -5.16
N ALA A 58 -5.29 -3.05 -4.25
CA ALA A 58 -6.03 -3.43 -3.05
C ALA A 58 -7.35 -4.11 -3.41
N ASN A 59 -8.17 -3.46 -4.24
CA ASN A 59 -9.49 -3.94 -4.60
C ASN A 59 -9.44 -5.30 -5.33
N ARG A 60 -8.37 -5.54 -6.12
CA ARG A 60 -8.16 -6.80 -6.85
C ARG A 60 -7.36 -7.85 -6.09
N GLY A 61 -6.88 -7.56 -4.88
CA GLY A 61 -6.01 -8.47 -4.13
C GLY A 61 -4.62 -8.69 -4.75
N LEU A 62 -4.17 -7.77 -5.63
CA LEU A 62 -2.91 -7.85 -6.37
C LEU A 62 -1.74 -7.15 -5.66
N MET A 63 -1.93 -6.68 -4.43
CA MET A 63 -0.90 -5.95 -3.66
C MET A 63 0.40 -6.74 -3.49
N LEU A 64 0.31 -8.07 -3.40
CA LEU A 64 1.45 -9.00 -3.28
C LEU A 64 1.93 -9.54 -4.64
N GLY A 65 1.48 -8.97 -5.76
CA GLY A 65 1.89 -9.37 -7.10
C GLY A 65 1.17 -10.60 -7.67
N GLY A 66 -0.03 -10.92 -7.17
CA GLY A 66 -0.70 -12.21 -7.44
C GLY A 66 -1.94 -12.16 -8.34
N LYS A 67 -1.76 -12.28 -9.66
CA LYS A 67 -2.55 -13.21 -10.50
C LYS A 67 -1.76 -13.48 -11.78
N GLY A 68 -1.59 -14.77 -12.07
CA GLY A 68 -0.80 -15.26 -13.19
C GLY A 68 -1.30 -14.76 -14.53
N SER A 69 -0.36 -14.69 -15.47
CA SER A 69 -0.50 -14.22 -16.85
C SER A 69 -1.84 -14.59 -17.47
N THR A 70 -2.76 -13.63 -17.58
CA THR A 70 -3.71 -13.64 -18.69
C THR A 70 -2.90 -13.62 -19.98
N VAL A 71 -3.06 -14.66 -20.81
CA VAL A 71 -2.29 -14.85 -22.04
C VAL A 71 -2.70 -13.77 -23.05
N TYR A 72 -1.97 -12.66 -23.07
CA TYR A 72 -2.07 -11.66 -24.14
C TYR A 72 -1.11 -12.04 -25.27
N SER A 73 -1.57 -11.96 -26.52
CA SER A 73 -0.84 -12.46 -27.71
C SER A 73 0.47 -11.75 -28.06
N SER A 74 1.00 -10.86 -27.22
CA SER A 74 2.28 -10.18 -27.45
C SER A 74 2.98 -9.81 -26.14
N GLU A 75 3.76 -10.75 -25.60
CA GLU A 75 4.63 -10.48 -24.46
C GLU A 75 5.92 -9.74 -24.85
N SER A 76 6.20 -9.62 -26.15
CA SER A 76 7.51 -9.20 -26.68
C SER A 76 7.64 -7.71 -27.05
N GLU A 77 6.74 -6.84 -26.61
CA GLU A 77 6.93 -5.40 -26.80
C GLU A 77 7.55 -4.79 -25.55
N ASP A 78 8.82 -4.41 -25.71
CA ASP A 78 9.58 -3.61 -24.77
C ASP A 78 8.88 -2.25 -24.60
N SER A 79 7.92 -2.23 -23.69
CA SER A 79 7.10 -1.08 -23.33
C SER A 79 7.89 -0.04 -22.53
N ASP A 80 9.19 -0.26 -22.34
CA ASP A 80 10.01 0.63 -21.55
C ASP A 80 10.23 1.93 -22.34
N THR A 81 9.66 3.03 -21.83
CA THR A 81 9.93 4.36 -22.37
C THR A 81 11.43 4.66 -22.27
N GLU A 82 12.01 5.34 -23.26
CA GLU A 82 13.45 5.68 -23.26
C GLU A 82 13.90 6.40 -21.98
N GLU A 83 13.00 7.16 -21.35
CA GLU A 83 13.24 7.83 -20.07
C GLU A 83 13.35 6.84 -18.90
N TYR A 84 12.53 5.78 -18.90
CA TYR A 84 12.56 4.72 -17.89
C TYR A 84 13.84 3.89 -17.99
N LEU A 85 14.30 3.57 -19.19
CA LEU A 85 15.55 2.82 -19.40
C LEU A 85 16.78 3.55 -18.86
N ARG A 86 16.80 4.90 -18.96
CA ARG A 86 17.92 5.73 -18.48
C ARG A 86 18.00 5.81 -16.96
N PHE A 87 16.87 5.71 -16.26
CA PHE A 87 16.78 5.94 -14.82
C PHE A 87 16.23 4.75 -14.05
N LYS A 88 16.18 3.55 -14.65
CA LYS A 88 15.57 2.34 -14.07
C LYS A 88 16.03 2.07 -12.63
N ASP A 89 17.31 2.29 -12.34
CA ASP A 89 17.91 2.03 -11.02
C ASP A 89 17.66 3.16 -10.01
N LYS A 90 17.10 4.30 -10.44
CA LYS A 90 16.89 5.51 -9.64
C LYS A 90 15.42 5.94 -9.55
N ILE A 91 14.50 5.19 -10.16
CA ILE A 91 13.07 5.47 -10.07
C ILE A 91 12.54 4.84 -8.79
N ASN A 92 11.92 5.66 -7.95
CA ASN A 92 11.23 5.15 -6.77
C ASN A 92 9.95 4.42 -7.23
N PRO A 93 9.81 3.10 -7.01
CA PRO A 93 8.62 2.36 -7.45
C PRO A 93 7.34 2.84 -6.77
N VAL A 94 7.44 3.43 -5.58
CA VAL A 94 6.30 4.00 -4.85
C VAL A 94 5.77 5.25 -5.52
N LEU A 95 6.68 6.16 -5.90
CA LEU A 95 6.33 7.47 -6.46
C LEU A 95 6.21 7.46 -7.99
N GLY A 96 6.81 6.48 -8.67
CA GLY A 96 6.87 6.42 -10.13
C GLY A 96 7.69 7.55 -10.76
N CYS A 97 8.49 8.27 -9.97
CA CYS A 97 9.33 9.37 -10.42
C CYS A 97 10.78 9.24 -9.91
N TYR A 98 11.70 9.85 -10.66
CA TYR A 98 13.07 10.07 -10.21
C TYR A 98 13.08 11.11 -9.08
N GLN A 99 13.66 10.75 -7.93
CA GLN A 99 13.94 11.68 -6.86
C GLN A 99 15.45 11.96 -6.86
N GLU A 100 15.83 13.23 -6.87
CA GLU A 100 17.23 13.59 -6.65
C GLU A 100 17.69 13.07 -5.28
N PRO A 101 18.92 12.52 -5.18
CA PRO A 101 19.44 12.09 -3.90
C PRO A 101 19.44 13.26 -2.93
N GLN A 102 18.67 13.13 -1.85
CA GLN A 102 18.65 14.10 -0.76
C GLN A 102 20.07 14.21 -0.17
N PRO A 103 20.50 15.40 0.28
CA PRO A 103 21.74 15.53 1.02
C PRO A 103 21.70 14.65 2.27
N ASN A 104 22.86 14.17 2.71
CA ASN A 104 22.92 13.32 3.88
C ASN A 104 22.43 14.12 5.11
N PRO A 105 21.39 13.67 5.83
CA PRO A 105 20.87 14.42 6.99
C PRO A 105 21.89 14.54 8.14
N MET A 106 22.94 13.73 8.11
CA MET A 106 24.05 13.70 9.07
C MET A 106 25.20 14.64 8.69
N GLU A 107 25.13 15.32 7.55
CA GLU A 107 26.18 16.22 7.05
C GLU A 107 26.19 17.51 7.89
N GLY A 108 27.21 17.68 8.73
CA GLY A 108 27.35 18.83 9.63
C GLY A 108 27.12 18.54 11.13
N MET A 109 26.76 17.30 11.50
CA MET A 109 26.66 16.88 12.90
C MET A 109 27.99 16.38 13.47
N THR A 110 28.30 16.73 14.72
CA THR A 110 29.43 16.13 15.45
C THR A 110 29.08 14.71 15.89
N GLU A 111 30.08 13.87 16.17
CA GLU A 111 29.84 12.46 16.50
C GLU A 111 28.96 12.29 17.76
N GLU A 112 29.11 13.18 18.74
CA GLU A 112 28.28 13.18 19.96
C GLU A 112 26.81 13.49 19.66
N GLN A 113 26.54 14.39 18.71
CA GLN A 113 25.17 14.70 18.29
C GLN A 113 24.53 13.50 17.58
N LYS A 114 25.31 12.79 16.75
CA LYS A 114 24.83 11.57 16.08
C LYS A 114 24.49 10.48 17.08
N GLU A 115 25.32 10.28 18.11
CA GLU A 115 25.05 9.31 19.17
C GLU A 115 23.79 9.66 19.97
N TYR A 116 23.60 10.94 20.29
CA TYR A 116 22.40 11.40 21.00
C TYR A 116 21.11 11.16 20.19
N GLU A 117 21.11 11.51 18.90
CA GLU A 117 19.97 11.25 18.01
C GLU A 117 19.73 9.76 17.79
N ALA A 118 20.80 8.96 17.71
CA ALA A 118 20.69 7.50 17.62
C ALA A 118 20.02 6.91 18.87
N MET A 119 20.40 7.36 20.08
CA MET A 119 19.74 6.94 21.33
C MET A 119 18.27 7.39 21.37
N GLN A 120 17.97 8.60 20.86
CA GLN A 120 16.60 9.09 20.78
C GLN A 120 15.76 8.23 19.81
N LEU A 121 16.31 7.85 18.66
CA LEU A 121 15.66 6.97 17.69
C LEU A 121 15.42 5.58 18.27
N VAL A 122 16.40 4.99 18.95
CA VAL A 122 16.25 3.69 19.64
C VAL A 122 15.14 3.77 20.69
N ASN A 123 15.07 4.85 21.46
CA ASN A 123 13.99 5.05 22.43
C ASN A 123 12.61 5.20 21.75
N MET A 124 12.53 5.89 20.61
CA MET A 124 11.29 5.98 19.83
C MET A 124 10.88 4.62 19.24
N MET A 125 11.84 3.85 18.72
CA MET A 125 11.61 2.50 18.23
C MET A 125 11.24 1.54 19.36
N ASP A 126 11.85 1.65 20.54
CA ASP A 126 11.49 0.86 21.71
C ASP A 126 10.07 1.21 22.17
N LYS A 127 9.71 2.49 22.24
CA LYS A 127 8.32 2.92 22.49
C LYS A 127 7.35 2.38 21.45
N MET A 128 7.70 2.41 20.17
CA MET A 128 6.85 1.88 19.10
C MET A 128 6.75 0.35 19.13
N SER A 129 7.86 -0.36 19.35
CA SER A 129 7.95 -1.82 19.33
C SER A 129 7.38 -2.45 20.60
N SER A 130 7.61 -1.84 21.76
CA SER A 130 6.93 -2.15 23.02
C SER A 130 5.41 -1.85 22.92
N CYS A 131 5.02 -0.83 22.14
CA CYS A 131 3.62 -0.63 21.74
C CYS A 131 3.11 -1.67 20.73
N SER A 132 3.91 -2.22 19.82
CA SER A 132 3.40 -2.94 18.65
C SER A 132 2.77 -4.32 18.90
N PHE A 133 2.65 -4.80 20.14
CA PHE A 133 1.83 -5.99 20.41
C PHE A 133 1.19 -6.07 21.81
N VAL A 134 1.76 -5.41 22.83
CA VAL A 134 1.32 -5.61 24.23
C VAL A 134 0.94 -4.30 24.94
N LEU A 135 1.52 -3.15 24.58
CA LEU A 135 1.17 -1.86 25.22
C LEU A 135 0.10 -1.04 24.50
N ILE A 136 -0.47 -1.50 23.38
CA ILE A 136 -1.69 -0.85 22.85
C ILE A 136 -2.87 -1.01 23.83
N CYS A 137 -2.80 -2.00 24.74
CA CYS A 137 -3.76 -2.18 25.82
C CYS A 137 -3.54 -1.25 27.02
N ARG A 138 -2.33 -0.70 27.22
CA ARG A 138 -1.95 0.04 28.43
C ARG A 138 -2.16 1.55 28.33
N ASP A 139 -1.89 2.13 27.15
CA ASP A 139 -2.02 3.58 26.91
C ASP A 139 -3.33 3.95 26.17
N GLY A 140 -4.21 2.98 25.89
CA GLY A 140 -5.60 3.22 25.49
C GLY A 140 -5.83 3.73 24.06
N LEU A 141 -4.81 3.74 23.20
CA LEU A 141 -4.94 4.27 21.83
C LEU A 141 -5.71 3.33 20.88
N ILE A 142 -5.53 2.01 20.95
CA ILE A 142 -6.30 1.01 20.18
C ILE A 142 -6.45 -0.27 21.03
N GLN A 143 -7.63 -0.49 21.61
CA GLN A 143 -7.90 -1.70 22.37
C GLN A 143 -8.53 -2.77 21.48
N PRO A 144 -8.07 -4.04 21.54
CA PRO A 144 -8.79 -5.14 20.91
C PRO A 144 -10.19 -5.21 21.52
N MET A 145 -11.21 -5.22 20.67
CA MET A 145 -12.62 -5.22 21.09
C MET A 145 -13.32 -6.46 20.57
N ARG A 146 -14.21 -6.99 21.41
CA ARG A 146 -15.14 -8.07 21.14
C ARG A 146 -16.52 -7.47 20.91
N VAL A 147 -17.29 -7.98 19.95
CA VAL A 147 -18.71 -7.62 19.84
C VAL A 147 -19.48 -8.43 20.90
N GLY A 148 -20.14 -7.73 21.82
CA GLY A 148 -21.03 -8.33 22.81
C GLY A 148 -22.35 -8.81 22.20
N ASP A 149 -23.13 -9.59 22.95
CA ASP A 149 -24.46 -10.07 22.51
C ASP A 149 -25.46 -8.91 22.31
N ASP A 150 -25.12 -7.72 22.83
CA ASP A 150 -25.82 -6.45 22.64
C ASP A 150 -25.41 -5.70 21.36
N GLY A 151 -24.51 -6.28 20.56
CA GLY A 151 -23.98 -5.69 19.33
C GLY A 151 -23.00 -4.54 19.56
N LYS A 152 -22.57 -4.27 20.80
CA LYS A 152 -21.64 -3.18 21.12
C LYS A 152 -20.21 -3.69 21.32
N PRO A 153 -19.19 -2.88 20.97
CA PRO A 153 -17.81 -3.25 21.17
C PRO A 153 -17.43 -3.17 22.66
N HIS A 154 -16.87 -4.27 23.18
CA HIS A 154 -16.37 -4.42 24.54
C HIS A 154 -14.88 -4.71 24.51
N ALA A 155 -14.08 -4.03 25.34
CA ALA A 155 -12.64 -4.25 25.37
C ALA A 155 -12.29 -5.67 25.86
N VAL A 156 -11.35 -6.31 25.18
CA VAL A 156 -10.86 -7.65 25.50
C VAL A 156 -9.74 -7.56 26.52
N SER A 157 -9.82 -8.35 27.59
CA SER A 157 -8.80 -8.36 28.65
C SER A 157 -7.59 -9.22 28.28
N HIS A 158 -7.81 -10.31 27.53
CA HIS A 158 -6.78 -11.25 27.16
C HIS A 158 -6.95 -11.74 25.70
N VAL A 159 -5.84 -11.80 24.95
CA VAL A 159 -5.82 -12.12 23.50
C VAL A 159 -6.49 -13.46 23.15
N LEU A 160 -6.52 -14.42 24.08
CA LEU A 160 -7.18 -15.72 23.90
C LEU A 160 -8.71 -15.60 23.70
N GLU A 161 -9.34 -14.57 24.25
CA GLU A 161 -10.79 -14.34 24.09
C GLU A 161 -11.16 -14.03 22.64
N LEU A 162 -10.23 -13.48 21.83
CA LEU A 162 -10.44 -13.23 20.40
C LEU A 162 -10.51 -14.54 19.60
N GLN A 163 -9.70 -15.54 19.97
CA GLN A 163 -9.65 -16.83 19.28
C GLN A 163 -10.93 -17.65 19.53
N GLU A 164 -11.54 -17.53 20.70
CA GLU A 164 -12.79 -18.20 21.02
C GLU A 164 -13.97 -17.66 20.19
N GLN A 165 -13.95 -16.37 19.84
CA GLN A 165 -14.99 -15.78 19.01
C GLN A 165 -14.85 -16.17 17.53
N ALA A 166 -13.62 -16.28 17.02
CA ALA A 166 -13.36 -16.79 15.68
C ALA A 166 -13.89 -18.22 15.49
N LYS A 167 -13.88 -19.04 16.55
CA LYS A 167 -14.46 -20.40 16.54
C LYS A 167 -15.99 -20.44 16.67
N LYS A 168 -16.63 -19.35 17.13
CA LYS A 168 -18.09 -19.27 17.33
C LYS A 168 -18.85 -18.67 16.15
N MET A 169 -18.17 -18.14 15.13
CA MET A 169 -18.82 -17.77 13.88
C MET A 169 -19.23 -19.06 13.15
N PRO A 170 -20.53 -19.32 12.93
CA PRO A 170 -20.93 -20.46 12.12
C PRO A 170 -20.46 -20.21 10.69
N SER A 171 -19.75 -21.19 10.13
CA SER A 171 -19.65 -21.36 8.69
C SER A 171 -21.07 -21.38 8.13
N GLN A 172 -21.47 -20.34 7.40
CA GLN A 172 -22.60 -20.41 6.50
C GLN A 172 -22.23 -21.41 5.40
N GLU A 173 -22.49 -22.69 5.66
CA GLU A 173 -22.67 -23.67 4.60
C GLU A 173 -24.03 -23.37 3.97
N GLU A 174 -24.01 -22.83 2.75
CA GLU A 174 -25.19 -22.75 1.88
C GLU A 174 -25.75 -24.17 1.71
N SER A 175 -26.87 -24.43 2.38
CA SER A 175 -27.74 -25.57 2.10
C SER A 175 -28.90 -25.07 1.26
N ASP A 176 -28.69 -24.98 -0.05
CA ASP A 176 -29.78 -24.88 -1.01
C ASP A 176 -30.38 -26.27 -1.19
N SER A 177 -31.51 -26.51 -0.52
CA SER A 177 -32.42 -27.61 -0.79
C SER A 177 -33.83 -27.05 -1.02
N ASP A 178 -34.19 -26.86 -2.29
CA ASP A 178 -35.42 -27.28 -2.99
C ASP A 178 -35.71 -26.41 -4.23
#